data_AF-A0A4Z2E9C4-F1
#
_entry.id   AF-A0A4Z2E9C4-F1
#
_cell.length_a   1.000
_cell.length_b   1.000
_cell.length_c   1.000
_cell.angle_alpha   90.00
_cell.angle_beta   90.00
_cell.angle_gamma   90.00
#
_symmetry.space_group_name_H-M   'P 1'
#
loop_
_entity.id
_entity.type
_entity.pdbx_description
1 polymer ?
#
loop_
_entity_poly.entity_id
_entity_poly.type
_entity_poly.pdbx_seq_one_letter_code
_entity_poly.pdbx_strand_id
1 'polypeptide(L)'
;MAICASTTAIGGLWANNWRIVQQQRSQVIPGDLDPIFKLLEKNIVHFMKSELKKMQKALNPDYPEGPAGQKEDEEVLDVEDEEQMRSSREAFLKITLNFLRRMEQEELADCLQSSKMILKTLQ
;
A
#
# COMPACT_ATOMS: atom_id res chain seq x y z
N MET A 1 -25.58 30.48 35.64
CA MET A 1 -25.57 31.90 35.24
C MET A 1 -26.02 31.99 33.79
N ALA A 2 -27.00 32.84 33.54
CA ALA A 2 -27.57 33.07 32.22
C ALA A 2 -26.59 33.82 31.32
N ILE A 3 -26.50 33.42 30.06
CA ILE A 3 -26.38 34.40 28.98
C ILE A 3 -27.44 34.03 27.95
N CYS A 4 -28.57 34.73 28.07
CA CYS A 4 -29.47 34.96 26.96
C CYS A 4 -28.77 35.99 26.07
N ALA A 5 -28.47 35.61 24.83
CA ALA A 5 -28.13 36.55 23.77
C ALA A 5 -29.04 36.25 22.58
N SER A 6 -30.05 37.10 22.45
CA SER A 6 -30.93 37.22 21.30
C SER A 6 -30.14 37.65 20.06
N THR A 7 -30.13 36.83 19.01
CA THR A 7 -30.01 37.32 17.63
C THR A 7 -30.53 36.26 16.64
N THR A 8 -31.62 36.63 15.98
CA THR A 8 -31.90 36.45 14.55
C THR A 8 -31.61 35.07 13.94
N ALA A 9 -32.68 34.29 13.72
CA ALA A 9 -33.00 33.41 12.59
C ALA A 9 -31.89 32.80 11.67
N ILE A 10 -30.69 32.53 12.19
CA ILE A 10 -29.62 31.80 11.48
C ILE A 10 -29.23 30.53 12.25
N GLY A 11 -29.60 30.40 13.53
CA GLY A 11 -29.29 29.22 14.35
C GLY A 11 -29.80 27.88 13.79
N GLY A 12 -30.90 27.90 13.02
CA GLY A 12 -31.40 26.71 12.32
C GLY A 12 -30.51 26.26 11.16
N LEU A 13 -29.89 27.20 10.43
CA LEU A 13 -29.02 26.90 9.29
C LEU A 13 -27.67 26.34 9.73
N TRP A 14 -27.09 26.80 10.84
CA TRP A 14 -25.84 26.22 11.37
C TRP A 14 -26.05 24.81 11.94
N ALA A 15 -27.16 24.59 12.65
CA ALA A 15 -27.53 23.26 13.13
C ALA A 15 -27.82 22.29 11.98
N ASN A 16 -28.46 22.77 10.90
CA ASN A 16 -28.71 21.98 9.70
C ASN A 16 -27.43 21.74 8.88
N ASN A 17 -26.53 22.73 8.79
CA ASN A 17 -25.25 22.61 8.10
C ASN A 17 -24.35 21.60 8.82
N TRP A 18 -24.31 21.62 10.16
CA TRP A 18 -23.63 20.59 10.94
C TRP A 18 -24.23 19.19 10.71
N ARG A 19 -25.56 19.10 10.60
CA ARG A 19 -26.26 17.84 10.29
C ARG A 19 -25.93 17.32 8.88
N ILE A 20 -25.81 18.21 7.90
CA ILE A 20 -25.42 17.89 6.51
C ILE A 20 -23.95 17.42 6.45
N VAL A 21 -23.05 18.09 7.16
CA VAL A 21 -21.63 17.70 7.24
C VAL A 21 -21.46 16.35 7.96
N GLN A 22 -22.28 16.05 8.98
CA GLN A 22 -22.31 14.73 9.64
C GLN A 22 -22.90 13.64 8.72
N GLN A 23 -23.95 13.96 7.96
CA GLN A 23 -24.53 13.05 6.95
C GLN A 23 -23.50 12.69 5.86
N GLN A 24 -22.64 13.64 5.47
CA GLN A 24 -21.61 13.43 4.44
C GLN A 24 -20.31 12.82 5.00
N ARG A 25 -20.05 12.94 6.31
CA ARG A 25 -18.97 12.22 7.02
C ARG A 25 -19.28 10.76 7.33
N SER A 26 -20.52 10.34 7.13
CA SER A 26 -20.95 8.96 7.26
C SER A 26 -21.30 8.37 5.89
N GLN A 27 -20.33 8.35 4.99
CA GLN A 27 -20.12 7.07 4.29
C GLN A 27 -19.47 6.12 5.31
N VAL A 28 -20.26 5.72 6.33
CA VAL A 28 -20.09 4.41 6.93
C VAL A 28 -20.01 3.48 5.74
N ILE A 29 -18.94 2.71 5.57
CA ILE A 29 -18.95 1.65 4.56
C ILE A 29 -20.05 0.68 5.04
N PRO A 30 -21.28 0.68 4.50
CA PRO A 30 -22.34 -0.18 4.98
C PRO A 30 -22.23 -1.42 4.10
N GLY A 31 -21.29 -2.27 4.47
CA GLY A 31 -20.95 -3.48 3.74
C GLY A 31 -20.01 -4.29 4.60
N ASP A 32 -20.16 -5.61 4.52
CA ASP A 32 -19.12 -6.51 5.00
C ASP A 32 -17.77 -6.03 4.43
N LEU A 33 -16.85 -5.60 5.29
CA LEU A 33 -15.52 -5.17 4.88
C LEU A 33 -14.65 -6.38 4.50
N ASP A 34 -15.07 -7.58 4.90
CA ASP A 34 -14.31 -8.80 4.70
C ASP A 34 -13.99 -9.09 3.22
N PRO A 35 -14.90 -8.90 2.24
CA PRO A 35 -14.58 -9.09 0.83
C PRO A 35 -13.50 -8.12 0.32
N ILE A 36 -13.53 -6.87 0.77
CA ILE A 36 -12.55 -5.84 0.36
C ILE A 36 -11.18 -6.16 0.97
N PHE A 37 -11.13 -6.46 2.27
CA PHE A 37 -9.86 -6.81 2.93
C PHE A 37 -9.29 -8.14 2.42
N LYS A 38 -10.13 -9.14 2.09
CA LYS A 38 -9.68 -10.39 1.45
C LYS A 38 -9.06 -10.15 0.08
N LEU A 39 -9.67 -9.29 -0.74
CA LEU A 39 -9.11 -8.92 -2.05
C LEU A 39 -7.81 -8.13 -1.88
N LEU A 40 -7.78 -7.17 -0.96
CA LEU A 40 -6.59 -6.39 -0.66
C LEU A 40 -5.43 -7.28 -0.17
N GLU A 41 -5.71 -8.23 0.73
CA GLU A 41 -4.74 -9.21 1.22
C GLU A 41 -4.16 -10.02 0.07
N LYS A 42 -5.00 -10.58 -0.81
CA LYS A 42 -4.55 -11.31 -2.01
C LYS A 42 -3.63 -10.45 -2.88
N ASN A 43 -4.03 -9.21 -3.17
CA ASN A 43 -3.27 -8.31 -4.03
C ASN A 43 -1.92 -7.94 -3.40
N ILE A 44 -1.89 -7.62 -2.10
CA ILE A 44 -0.65 -7.31 -1.37
C ILE A 44 0.26 -8.54 -1.33
N VAL A 45 -0.26 -9.72 -0.99
CA VAL A 45 0.54 -10.96 -0.90
C VAL A 45 1.15 -11.29 -2.27
N HIS A 46 0.39 -11.18 -3.35
CA HIS A 46 0.90 -11.38 -4.70
C HIS A 46 1.99 -10.35 -5.05
N PHE A 47 1.74 -9.06 -4.81
CA PHE A 47 2.74 -8.00 -5.03
C PHE A 47 4.02 -8.27 -4.25
N MET A 48 3.91 -8.61 -2.96
CA MET A 48 5.06 -8.91 -2.11
C MET A 48 5.86 -10.11 -2.64
N LYS A 49 5.19 -11.20 -3.01
CA LYS A 49 5.85 -12.39 -3.58
C LYS A 49 6.60 -12.05 -4.88
N SER A 50 5.96 -11.31 -5.78
CA SER A 50 6.56 -10.94 -7.07
C SER A 50 7.78 -10.03 -6.90
N GLU A 51 7.70 -9.01 -6.04
CA GLU A 51 8.80 -8.07 -5.81
C GLU A 51 9.96 -8.72 -5.03
N LEU A 52 9.68 -9.60 -4.05
CA LEU A 52 10.73 -10.38 -3.37
C LEU A 52 11.49 -11.30 -4.34
N LYS A 53 10.78 -11.93 -5.27
CA LYS A 53 11.41 -12.76 -6.32
C LYS A 53 12.33 -11.92 -7.22
N LYS A 54 11.93 -10.69 -7.57
CA LYS A 54 12.79 -9.76 -8.33
C LYS A 54 14.04 -9.36 -7.55
N MET A 55 13.90 -9.07 -6.25
CA MET A 55 15.03 -8.76 -5.38
C MET A 55 16.02 -9.94 -5.28
N GLN A 56 15.53 -11.17 -5.14
CA GLN A 56 16.38 -12.38 -5.14
C GLN A 56 17.13 -12.55 -6.46
N LYS A 57 16.46 -12.38 -7.61
CA LYS A 57 17.10 -12.43 -8.93
C LYS A 57 18.14 -11.34 -9.13
N ALA A 58 17.88 -10.13 -8.61
CA ALA A 58 18.82 -9.02 -8.69
C ALA A 58 20.11 -9.25 -7.88
N LEU A 59 20.04 -10.06 -6.81
CA LEU A 59 21.19 -10.46 -6.01
C LEU A 59 21.88 -11.72 -6.53
N ASN A 60 21.12 -12.65 -7.10
CA ASN A 60 21.60 -13.91 -7.64
C ASN A 60 20.89 -14.20 -8.98
N PRO A 61 21.49 -13.83 -10.12
CA PRO A 61 20.93 -14.06 -11.44
C PRO A 61 20.67 -15.53 -11.77
N ASP A 62 21.43 -16.43 -11.14
CA ASP A 62 21.32 -17.88 -11.32
C ASP A 62 20.35 -18.54 -10.33
N TYR A 63 19.60 -17.75 -9.55
CA TYR A 63 18.62 -18.29 -8.60
C TYR A 63 17.54 -19.08 -9.35
N PRO A 64 17.39 -20.39 -9.06
CA PRO A 64 16.44 -21.22 -9.77
C PRO A 64 15.03 -20.68 -9.54
N GLU A 65 14.23 -20.65 -10.61
CA GLU A 65 12.80 -20.39 -10.47
C GLU A 65 12.20 -21.54 -9.66
N GLY A 66 12.05 -21.32 -8.35
CA GLY A 66 11.43 -22.29 -7.45
C GLY A 66 10.03 -22.70 -7.96
N PRO A 67 9.41 -23.75 -7.38
CA PRO A 67 8.17 -24.35 -7.87
C PRO A 67 6.98 -23.37 -8.01
N ALA A 68 7.05 -22.18 -7.40
CA ALA A 68 6.12 -21.07 -7.61
C ALA A 68 6.24 -20.40 -9.00
N GLY A 69 7.22 -20.78 -9.83
CA GLY A 69 7.51 -20.16 -11.12
C GLY A 69 6.71 -20.68 -12.30
N GLN A 70 5.96 -21.78 -12.15
CA GLN A 70 5.37 -22.43 -13.33
C GLN A 70 3.84 -22.41 -13.43
N LYS A 71 3.04 -22.14 -12.38
CA LYS A 71 1.57 -22.33 -12.51
C LYS A 71 0.59 -21.46 -11.71
N GLU A 72 0.99 -20.59 -10.79
CA GLU A 72 0.00 -19.97 -9.87
C GLU A 72 -0.35 -18.49 -10.10
N ASP A 73 0.38 -17.76 -10.95
CA ASP A 73 0.28 -16.30 -11.02
C ASP A 73 0.07 -15.76 -12.46
N GLU A 74 -0.70 -16.48 -13.28
CA GLU A 74 -1.27 -15.90 -14.52
C GLU A 74 -2.63 -15.24 -14.22
N GLU A 75 -2.78 -14.61 -13.06
CA GLU A 75 -3.72 -13.50 -12.93
C GLU A 75 -2.91 -12.24 -13.27
N VAL A 76 -3.03 -11.84 -14.54
CA VAL A 76 -2.55 -10.56 -15.05
C VAL A 76 -3.19 -9.47 -14.20
N LEU A 77 -2.52 -9.07 -13.10
CA LEU A 77 -2.80 -7.81 -12.47
C LEU A 77 -2.49 -6.76 -13.51
N ASP A 78 -3.58 -6.16 -13.99
CA ASP A 78 -3.61 -5.14 -15.01
C ASP A 78 -2.49 -4.13 -14.75
N VAL A 79 -1.82 -3.73 -15.82
CA VAL A 79 -0.68 -2.80 -15.81
C VAL A 79 -1.23 -1.40 -15.51
N GLU A 80 -1.81 -1.21 -14.33
CA GLU A 80 -2.28 0.09 -13.87
C GLU A 80 -1.06 0.91 -13.43
N ASP A 81 -0.72 1.83 -14.31
CA ASP A 81 0.15 3.00 -14.16
C ASP A 81 1.55 2.71 -13.58
N GLU A 82 2.52 2.58 -14.48
CA GLU A 82 3.93 2.33 -14.17
C GLU A 82 4.50 3.30 -13.13
N GLU A 83 3.95 4.52 -13.07
CA GLU A 83 4.33 5.56 -12.10
C GLU A 83 3.84 5.27 -10.68
N GLN A 84 2.58 4.87 -10.49
CA GLN A 84 2.07 4.52 -9.17
C GLN A 84 2.76 3.23 -8.66
N MET A 85 3.03 2.29 -9.55
CA MET A 85 3.80 1.09 -9.21
C MET A 85 5.23 1.43 -8.78
N ARG A 86 5.88 2.44 -9.38
CA ARG A 86 7.23 2.90 -8.97
C ARG A 86 7.26 3.31 -7.50
N SER A 87 6.29 4.11 -7.06
CA SER A 87 6.22 4.57 -5.66
C SER A 87 6.01 3.41 -4.68
N SER A 88 5.16 2.44 -5.06
CA SER A 88 4.88 1.24 -4.26
C SER A 88 6.11 0.34 -4.15
N ARG A 89 6.86 0.14 -5.24
CA ARG A 89 8.12 -0.62 -5.23
C ARG A 89 9.18 0.03 -4.36
N GLU A 90 9.31 1.35 -4.41
CA GLU A 90 10.26 2.07 -3.54
C GLU A 90 9.87 1.96 -2.06
N ALA A 91 8.58 2.12 -1.73
CA ALA A 91 8.09 1.95 -0.37
C ALA A 91 8.32 0.50 0.12
N PHE A 92 8.03 -0.48 -0.72
CA PHE A 92 8.25 -1.88 -0.41
C PHE A 92 9.72 -2.20 -0.16
N LEU A 93 10.64 -1.69 -0.98
CA LEU A 93 12.07 -1.82 -0.74
C LEU A 93 12.48 -1.25 0.62
N LYS A 94 11.97 -0.07 1.01
CA LYS A 94 12.26 0.50 2.35
C LYS A 94 11.78 -0.41 3.48
N ILE A 95 10.59 -0.99 3.33
CA ILE A 95 10.04 -1.95 4.29
C ILE A 95 10.92 -3.20 4.37
N THR A 96 11.31 -3.78 3.23
CA THR A 96 12.20 -4.95 3.16
C THR A 96 13.54 -4.68 3.84
N LEU A 97 14.19 -3.55 3.53
CA LEU A 97 15.46 -3.16 4.16
C LEU A 97 15.30 -3.02 5.68
N ASN A 98 14.22 -2.39 6.15
CA ASN A 98 13.95 -2.26 7.58
C ASN A 98 13.79 -3.63 8.26
N PHE A 99 13.11 -4.59 7.63
CA PHE A 99 13.01 -5.96 8.17
C PHE A 99 14.37 -6.66 8.20
N LEU A 100 15.17 -6.57 7.15
CA LEU A 100 16.49 -7.19 7.10
C LEU A 100 17.41 -6.67 8.21
N ARG A 101 17.43 -5.35 8.45
CA ARG A 101 18.21 -4.76 9.55
C ARG A 101 17.72 -5.22 10.92
N ARG A 102 16.39 -5.29 11.12
CA ARG A 102 15.80 -5.83 12.35
C ARG A 102 16.07 -7.33 12.55
N MET A 103 16.37 -8.05 11.47
CA MET A 103 16.79 -9.45 11.47
C MET A 103 18.32 -9.60 11.55
N GLU A 104 19.07 -8.52 11.78
CA GLU A 104 20.54 -8.50 11.83
C GLU A 104 21.22 -8.92 10.51
N GLN A 105 20.50 -8.82 9.39
CA GLN A 105 20.98 -9.12 8.03
C GLN A 105 21.48 -7.84 7.33
N GLU A 106 22.43 -7.14 7.95
CA GLU A 106 22.92 -5.84 7.46
C GLU A 106 23.60 -5.94 6.09
N GLU A 107 24.46 -6.93 5.86
CA GLU A 107 25.13 -7.12 4.57
C GLU A 107 24.13 -7.32 3.43
N LEU A 108 23.07 -8.09 3.67
CA LEU A 108 22.01 -8.33 2.69
C LEU A 108 21.20 -7.05 2.40
N ALA A 109 20.93 -6.25 3.44
CA ALA A 109 20.27 -4.96 3.28
C ALA A 109 21.13 -4.00 2.44
N ASP A 110 22.43 -3.94 2.71
CA ASP A 110 23.37 -3.09 1.98
C ASP A 110 23.56 -3.54 0.53
N CYS A 111 23.62 -4.85 0.27
CA CYS A 111 23.63 -5.41 -1.08
C CYS A 111 22.37 -5.02 -1.85
N LEU A 112 21.17 -5.18 -1.28
CA LEU A 112 19.91 -4.78 -1.94
C LEU A 112 19.81 -3.28 -2.18
N GLN A 113 20.26 -2.47 -1.22
CA GLN A 113 20.27 -1.03 -1.34
C GLN A 113 21.24 -0.56 -2.42
N SER A 114 22.38 -1.25 -2.57
CA SER A 114 23.35 -1.03 -3.66
C SER A 114 22.79 -1.46 -5.01
N SER A 115 22.09 -2.60 -5.08
CA SER A 115 21.40 -3.07 -6.29
C SER A 115 20.25 -2.14 -6.74
N LYS A 116 19.69 -1.31 -5.85
CA LYS A 116 18.75 -0.22 -6.23
C LYS A 116 19.36 0.72 -7.28
N MET A 117 20.69 0.90 -7.28
CA MET A 117 21.38 1.72 -8.28
C MET A 117 21.44 1.05 -9.65
N ILE A 118 21.36 -0.29 -9.71
CA ILE A 118 21.33 -1.08 -10.94
C ILE A 118 19.90 -1.20 -11.49
N LEU A 119 18.90 -1.33 -10.60
CA LEU A 119 17.48 -1.42 -10.99
C LEU A 119 16.91 -0.09 -11.51
N LYS A 120 17.50 1.05 -11.13
CA LYS A 120 17.15 2.37 -11.70
C LYS A 120 17.59 2.55 -13.16
N THR A 121 18.54 1.75 -13.64
CA THR A 121 19.10 1.83 -15.00
C THR A 121 18.41 0.88 -16.00
N LEU A 122 17.47 0.05 -15.52
CA LEU A 122 16.72 -0.93 -16.31
C LEU A 122 15.20 -0.62 -16.38
N GLN A 123 14.80 0.57 -15.95
CA GLN A 123 13.49 1.20 -16.22
C GLN A 123 13.72 2.43 -17.10
#